data_AF-A0A9D4DY63-F1
#
_entry.id   AF-A0A9D4DY63-F1
#
_cell.length_a   1.000
_cell.length_b   1.000
_cell.length_c   1.000
_cell.angle_alpha   90.00
_cell.angle_beta   90.00
_cell.angle_gamma   90.00
#
_symmetry.space_group_name_H-M   'P 1'
#
loop_
_entity.id
_entity.type
_entity.pdbx_description
1 polymer ?
#
loop_
_entity_poly.entity_id
_entity_poly.type
_entity_poly.pdbx_seq_one_letter_code
_entity_poly.pdbx_strand_id
1 'polypeptide(L)'
;MHSYRYTYIHTYIHTYIHTYIHTYIHTYIHTYIHTYIHTYIHIYIHTHTYIHTYIHTYIHTYIHTYIHTYIHTYIHTYIHTHTHTHTHTHTHTHTHTHPRTYVRTYIHTYIHTYIHTYIHTYIHTYIHTYIHTYIHTYIHTYTHTSIHPYIDGRTDRRTDERTDGPKDGRLDGMIQSVRQTDRQTGRQTDRQIDRQTDRVLSQ
;
A
#
# COMPACT_ATOMS: atom_id res chain seq x y z
N MET A 1 65.03 -111.82 20.34
CA MET A 1 65.64 -110.49 20.08
C MET A 1 65.27 -109.88 18.72
N HIS A 2 65.29 -110.63 17.60
CA HIS A 2 65.00 -110.08 16.27
C HIS A 2 63.54 -109.60 16.07
N SER A 3 62.55 -110.38 16.52
CA SER A 3 61.12 -110.02 16.44
C SER A 3 60.77 -108.75 17.24
N TYR A 4 61.34 -108.57 18.44
CA TYR A 4 61.11 -107.39 19.29
C TYR A 4 61.70 -106.10 18.69
N ARG A 5 62.89 -106.19 18.06
CA ARG A 5 63.47 -105.06 17.32
C ARG A 5 62.63 -104.69 16.10
N TYR A 6 62.12 -105.68 15.37
CA TYR A 6 61.29 -105.45 14.19
C TYR A 6 59.96 -104.78 14.54
N THR A 7 59.24 -105.29 15.55
CA THR A 7 57.98 -104.69 15.98
C THR A 7 58.17 -103.28 16.54
N TYR A 8 59.24 -103.03 17.31
CA TYR A 8 59.55 -101.71 17.85
C TYR A 8 59.88 -100.69 16.75
N ILE A 9 60.71 -101.05 15.78
CA ILE A 9 61.04 -100.18 14.65
C ILE A 9 59.79 -99.92 13.80
N HIS A 10 58.97 -100.95 13.55
CA HIS A 10 57.74 -100.81 12.78
C HIS A 10 56.72 -99.90 13.48
N THR A 11 56.46 -100.08 14.78
CA THR A 11 55.52 -99.23 15.53
C THR A 11 56.04 -97.80 15.68
N TYR A 12 57.34 -97.60 15.89
CA TYR A 12 57.94 -96.27 15.96
C TYR A 12 57.82 -95.52 14.62
N ILE A 13 58.17 -96.16 13.50
CA ILE A 13 58.05 -95.56 12.17
C ILE A 13 56.58 -95.28 11.84
N HIS A 14 55.69 -96.25 12.11
CA HIS A 14 54.26 -96.08 11.84
C HIS A 14 53.66 -94.94 12.66
N THR A 15 53.92 -94.89 13.97
CA THR A 15 53.41 -93.82 14.83
C THR A 15 54.01 -92.47 14.47
N TYR A 16 55.30 -92.38 14.18
CA TYR A 16 55.95 -91.13 13.77
C TYR A 16 55.40 -90.62 12.44
N ILE A 17 55.31 -91.46 11.41
CA ILE A 17 54.76 -91.09 10.11
C ILE A 17 53.28 -90.74 10.23
N HIS A 18 52.49 -91.55 10.93
CA HIS A 18 51.07 -91.31 11.12
C HIS A 18 50.82 -90.00 11.87
N THR A 19 51.51 -89.76 12.99
CA THR A 19 51.35 -88.52 13.76
C THR A 19 51.85 -87.31 12.98
N TYR A 20 52.98 -87.40 12.29
CA TYR A 20 53.50 -86.30 11.48
C TYR A 20 52.57 -85.96 10.32
N ILE A 21 52.15 -86.95 9.53
CA ILE A 21 51.23 -86.74 8.40
C ILE A 21 49.87 -86.27 8.91
N HIS A 22 49.31 -86.90 9.93
CA HIS A 22 48.02 -86.51 10.49
C HIS A 22 48.08 -85.09 11.04
N THR A 23 49.07 -84.74 11.86
CA THR A 23 49.18 -83.39 12.42
C THR A 23 49.45 -82.36 11.33
N TYR A 24 50.33 -82.64 10.37
CA TYR A 24 50.63 -81.71 9.28
C TYR A 24 49.40 -81.48 8.39
N ILE A 25 48.76 -82.54 7.91
CA ILE A 25 47.57 -82.44 7.06
C ILE A 25 46.42 -81.82 7.83
N HIS A 26 46.15 -82.28 9.06
CA HIS A 26 45.06 -81.74 9.88
C HIS A 26 45.29 -80.27 10.19
N THR A 27 46.47 -79.88 10.66
CA THR A 27 46.75 -78.47 10.97
C THR A 27 46.73 -77.61 9.72
N TYR A 28 47.31 -78.04 8.61
CA TYR A 28 47.31 -77.28 7.37
C TYR A 28 45.90 -77.09 6.82
N ILE A 29 45.13 -78.17 6.68
CA ILE A 29 43.76 -78.11 6.17
C ILE A 29 42.87 -77.32 7.13
N HIS A 30 42.94 -77.62 8.43
CA HIS A 30 42.11 -76.93 9.43
C HIS A 30 42.42 -75.44 9.48
N THR A 31 43.70 -75.06 9.56
CA THR A 31 44.08 -73.64 9.60
C THR A 31 43.73 -72.93 8.31
N TYR A 32 43.98 -73.53 7.15
CA TYR A 32 43.66 -72.94 5.86
C TYR A 32 42.15 -72.74 5.69
N ILE A 33 41.35 -73.78 5.92
CA ILE A 33 39.89 -73.69 5.80
C ILE A 33 39.31 -72.72 6.83
N HIS A 34 39.74 -72.83 8.09
CA HIS A 34 39.23 -71.96 9.15
C HIS A 34 39.58 -70.50 8.88
N THR A 35 40.83 -70.18 8.54
CA THR A 35 41.23 -68.80 8.24
C THR A 35 40.52 -68.27 7.00
N TYR A 36 40.42 -69.06 5.93
CA TYR A 36 39.73 -68.64 4.71
C TYR A 36 38.24 -68.36 4.94
N ILE A 37 37.51 -69.29 5.57
CA ILE A 37 36.08 -69.11 5.85
C ILE A 37 35.86 -67.94 6.82
N HIS A 38 36.64 -67.88 7.91
CA HIS A 38 36.50 -66.83 8.92
C HIS A 38 36.79 -65.45 8.33
N THR A 39 37.87 -65.30 7.56
CA THR A 39 38.20 -64.02 6.93
C THR A 39 37.14 -63.60 5.93
N TYR A 40 36.65 -64.51 5.10
CA TYR A 40 35.62 -64.20 4.11
C TYR A 40 34.30 -63.75 4.76
N ILE A 41 33.82 -64.49 5.77
CA ILE A 41 32.60 -64.13 6.51
C ILE A 41 32.78 -62.78 7.21
N HIS A 42 33.91 -62.56 7.87
CA HIS A 42 34.20 -61.32 8.58
C HIS A 42 34.21 -60.11 7.62
N ILE A 43 34.87 -60.23 6.45
CA ILE A 43 34.89 -59.18 5.43
C ILE A 43 33.47 -58.90 4.92
N TYR A 44 32.67 -59.94 4.66
CA TYR A 44 31.30 -59.77 4.18
C TYR A 44 30.40 -59.04 5.20
N ILE A 45 30.47 -59.42 6.47
CA ILE A 45 29.70 -58.74 7.53
C ILE A 45 30.14 -57.29 7.66
N HIS A 46 31.45 -57.04 7.68
CA HIS A 46 31.99 -55.69 7.85
C HIS A 46 31.69 -54.77 6.65
N THR A 47 31.70 -55.30 5.43
CA THR A 47 31.31 -54.53 4.24
C THR A 47 29.82 -54.20 4.27
N HIS A 48 28.97 -55.14 4.68
CA HIS A 48 27.53 -54.88 4.85
C HIS A 48 27.25 -53.80 5.92
N THR A 49 27.89 -53.89 7.09
CA THR A 49 27.71 -52.87 8.15
C THR A 49 28.24 -51.50 7.73
N TYR A 50 29.34 -51.46 6.98
CA TYR A 50 29.87 -50.21 6.41
C TYR A 50 28.89 -49.58 5.42
N ILE A 51 28.34 -50.38 4.50
CA ILE A 51 27.33 -49.90 3.53
C ILE A 51 26.09 -49.38 4.26
N HIS A 52 25.59 -50.12 5.25
CA HIS A 52 24.43 -49.70 6.02
C HIS A 52 24.67 -48.39 6.79
N THR A 53 25.80 -48.28 7.48
CA THR A 53 26.14 -47.05 8.22
C THR A 53 26.36 -45.86 7.29
N TYR A 54 27.03 -46.06 6.15
CA TYR A 54 27.21 -45.02 5.14
C TYR A 54 25.88 -44.53 4.57
N ILE A 55 25.01 -45.44 4.13
CA ILE A 55 23.69 -45.08 3.59
C ILE A 55 22.85 -44.38 4.65
N HIS A 56 22.78 -44.93 5.86
CA HIS A 56 22.01 -44.33 6.94
C HIS A 56 22.51 -42.94 7.30
N THR A 57 23.83 -42.76 7.49
CA THR A 57 24.40 -41.45 7.83
C THR A 57 24.22 -40.46 6.70
N TYR A 58 24.47 -40.83 5.44
CA TYR A 58 24.30 -39.95 4.30
C TYR A 58 22.83 -39.52 4.13
N ILE A 59 21.90 -40.47 4.11
CA ILE A 59 20.47 -40.17 3.96
C ILE A 59 19.97 -39.35 5.15
N HIS A 60 20.29 -39.76 6.38
CA HIS A 60 19.85 -39.05 7.58
C HIS A 60 20.41 -37.63 7.60
N THR A 61 21.70 -37.44 7.37
CA THR A 61 22.30 -36.10 7.37
C THR A 61 21.76 -35.25 6.25
N TYR A 62 21.65 -35.77 5.03
CA TYR A 62 21.11 -35.02 3.89
C TYR A 62 19.66 -34.60 4.11
N ILE A 63 18.79 -35.55 4.47
CA ILE A 63 17.37 -35.29 4.71
C ILE A 63 17.21 -34.34 5.90
N HIS A 64 17.87 -34.62 7.02
CA HIS A 64 17.77 -33.79 8.21
C HIS A 64 18.27 -32.38 7.94
N THR A 65 19.45 -32.21 7.34
CA THR A 65 19.98 -30.88 7.04
C THR A 65 19.11 -30.15 6.04
N TYR A 66 18.68 -30.79 4.95
CA TYR A 66 17.84 -30.15 3.94
C TYR A 66 16.48 -29.75 4.51
N ILE A 67 15.77 -30.67 5.16
CA ILE A 67 14.45 -30.38 5.75
C ILE A 67 14.59 -29.33 6.85
N HIS A 68 15.53 -29.50 7.78
CA HIS A 68 15.72 -28.57 8.88
C HIS A 68 16.08 -27.18 8.35
N THR A 69 17.06 -27.06 7.46
CA THR A 69 17.46 -25.75 6.92
C THR A 69 16.33 -25.12 6.13
N TYR A 70 15.69 -25.86 5.22
CA TYR A 70 14.60 -25.33 4.40
C TYR A 70 13.40 -24.89 5.25
N ILE A 71 12.90 -25.75 6.13
CA ILE A 71 11.76 -25.42 6.99
C ILE A 71 12.12 -24.29 7.94
N HIS A 72 13.27 -24.37 8.62
CA HIS A 72 13.69 -23.33 9.55
C HIS A 72 13.85 -21.99 8.84
N THR A 73 14.59 -21.93 7.73
CA THR A 73 14.77 -20.67 7.00
C THR A 73 13.45 -20.17 6.43
N TYR A 74 12.62 -21.02 5.82
CA TYR A 74 11.35 -20.57 5.26
C TYR A 74 10.42 -20.02 6.33
N ILE A 75 10.18 -20.79 7.40
CA ILE A 75 9.28 -20.38 8.49
C ILE A 75 9.85 -19.16 9.22
N HIS A 76 11.13 -19.19 9.60
CA HIS A 76 11.74 -18.05 10.29
C HIS A 76 11.68 -16.81 9.43
N THR A 77 12.10 -16.87 8.17
CA THR A 77 12.12 -15.71 7.28
C THR A 77 10.71 -15.21 7.04
N TYR A 78 9.75 -16.08 6.72
CA TYR A 78 8.37 -15.69 6.46
C TYR A 78 7.71 -15.07 7.69
N ILE A 79 7.75 -15.74 8.84
CA ILE A 79 7.13 -15.24 10.07
C ILE A 79 7.82 -13.95 10.49
N HIS A 80 9.15 -13.93 10.57
CA HIS A 80 9.90 -12.76 11.01
C HIS A 80 9.66 -11.57 10.08
N THR A 81 9.82 -11.73 8.76
CA THR A 81 9.56 -10.62 7.82
C THR A 81 8.11 -10.19 7.87
N HIS A 82 7.14 -11.11 7.86
CA HIS A 82 5.74 -10.72 7.84
C HIS A 82 5.33 -10.00 9.13
N THR A 83 5.64 -10.57 10.30
CA THR A 83 5.31 -9.94 11.59
C THR A 83 6.07 -8.65 11.79
N HIS A 84 7.39 -8.62 11.57
CA HIS A 84 8.20 -7.41 11.72
C HIS A 84 7.72 -6.31 10.78
N THR A 85 7.52 -6.62 9.49
CA THR A 85 7.08 -5.61 8.53
C THR A 85 5.69 -5.12 8.89
N HIS A 86 4.74 -6.02 9.19
CA HIS A 86 3.38 -5.61 9.52
C HIS A 86 3.32 -4.77 10.80
N THR A 87 3.95 -5.23 11.89
CA THR A 87 3.98 -4.47 13.15
C THR A 87 4.72 -3.15 13.00
N HIS A 88 5.90 -3.13 12.39
CA HIS A 88 6.66 -1.89 12.18
C HIS A 88 5.86 -0.89 11.34
N THR A 89 5.29 -1.33 10.23
CA THR A 89 4.51 -0.45 9.34
C THR A 89 3.26 0.06 10.06
N HIS A 90 2.51 -0.82 10.72
CA HIS A 90 1.30 -0.42 11.45
C HIS A 90 1.62 0.58 12.57
N THR A 91 2.63 0.27 13.39
CA THR A 91 3.09 1.14 14.47
C THR A 91 3.52 2.49 13.92
N HIS A 92 4.40 2.52 12.91
CA HIS A 92 4.87 3.78 12.30
C HIS A 92 3.72 4.60 11.70
N THR A 93 2.77 3.95 11.03
CA THR A 93 1.62 4.63 10.44
C THR A 93 0.75 5.26 11.52
N HIS A 94 0.48 4.53 12.61
CA HIS A 94 -0.39 4.97 13.68
C HIS A 94 0.28 6.01 14.61
N THR A 95 1.55 5.82 14.98
CA THR A 95 2.26 6.69 15.92
C THR A 95 2.80 7.96 15.29
N HIS A 96 3.20 7.93 14.02
CA HIS A 96 3.82 9.10 13.39
C HIS A 96 2.93 9.73 12.32
N THR A 97 2.34 8.91 11.46
CA THR A 97 1.69 9.43 10.26
C THR A 97 0.35 10.06 10.58
N HIS A 98 -0.51 9.35 11.33
CA HIS A 98 -1.83 9.84 11.76
C HIS A 98 -1.81 11.11 12.61
N PRO A 99 -1.02 11.20 13.71
CA PRO A 99 -0.98 12.42 14.50
C PRO A 99 -0.38 13.58 13.71
N ARG A 100 0.63 13.34 12.86
CA ARG A 100 1.20 14.38 12.00
C ARG A 100 0.20 14.92 11.00
N THR A 101 -0.58 14.05 10.34
CA THR A 101 -1.62 14.50 9.41
C THR A 101 -2.74 15.22 10.15
N TYR A 102 -3.19 14.70 11.30
CA TYR A 102 -4.22 15.34 12.12
C TYR A 102 -3.81 16.72 12.61
N VAL A 103 -2.60 16.87 13.18
CA VAL A 103 -2.08 18.16 13.63
C VAL A 103 -1.93 19.12 12.45
N ARG A 104 -1.41 18.64 11.31
CA ARG A 104 -1.27 19.47 10.11
C ARG A 104 -2.61 19.95 9.58
N THR A 105 -3.60 19.08 9.47
CA THR A 105 -4.93 19.47 8.97
C THR A 105 -5.63 20.38 9.96
N TYR A 106 -5.60 20.07 11.26
CA TYR A 106 -6.23 20.90 12.29
C TYR A 106 -5.61 22.30 12.36
N ILE A 107 -4.28 22.40 12.41
CA ILE A 107 -3.59 23.70 12.42
C ILE A 107 -3.86 24.44 11.11
N HIS A 108 -3.78 23.76 9.97
CA HIS A 108 -4.02 24.39 8.68
C HIS A 108 -5.46 24.91 8.58
N THR A 109 -6.47 24.11 8.92
CA THR A 109 -7.86 24.54 8.87
C THR A 109 -8.14 25.64 9.88
N TYR A 110 -7.67 25.52 11.11
CA TYR A 110 -7.88 26.55 12.15
C TYR A 110 -7.23 27.87 11.76
N ILE A 111 -5.95 27.87 11.39
CA ILE A 111 -5.24 29.08 10.98
C ILE A 111 -5.84 29.63 9.69
N HIS A 112 -6.07 28.79 8.68
CA HIS A 112 -6.65 29.24 7.42
C HIS A 112 -8.04 29.83 7.64
N THR A 113 -8.94 29.14 8.33
CA THR A 113 -10.28 29.66 8.59
C THR A 113 -10.23 30.91 9.47
N TYR A 114 -9.46 30.94 10.54
CA TYR A 114 -9.37 32.10 11.41
C TYR A 114 -8.79 33.32 10.69
N ILE A 115 -7.63 33.18 10.04
CA ILE A 115 -6.99 34.27 9.30
C ILE A 115 -7.84 34.68 8.11
N HIS A 116 -8.31 33.72 7.30
CA HIS A 116 -9.14 34.02 6.13
C HIS A 116 -10.43 34.69 6.57
N THR A 117 -11.19 34.14 7.52
CA THR A 117 -12.44 34.76 7.97
C THR A 117 -12.18 36.10 8.63
N TYR A 118 -11.21 36.23 9.53
CA TYR A 118 -10.93 37.49 10.21
C TYR A 118 -10.48 38.57 9.24
N ILE A 119 -9.46 38.29 8.40
CA ILE A 119 -8.96 39.26 7.42
C ILE A 119 -10.00 39.55 6.35
N HIS A 120 -10.61 38.51 5.77
CA HIS A 120 -11.64 38.70 4.74
C HIS A 120 -12.81 39.47 5.31
N THR A 121 -13.39 39.06 6.43
CA THR A 121 -14.55 39.78 7.00
C THR A 121 -14.15 41.18 7.44
N TYR A 122 -13.03 41.38 8.13
CA TYR A 122 -12.62 42.71 8.59
C TYR A 122 -12.34 43.65 7.42
N ILE A 123 -11.49 43.24 6.47
CA ILE A 123 -11.15 44.08 5.32
C ILE A 123 -12.35 44.26 4.41
N HIS A 124 -13.06 43.17 4.05
CA HIS A 124 -14.24 43.26 3.20
C HIS A 124 -15.29 44.13 3.85
N THR A 125 -15.69 43.88 5.09
CA THR A 125 -16.72 44.71 5.75
C THR A 125 -16.24 46.13 5.94
N TYR A 126 -15.03 46.38 6.41
CA TYR A 126 -14.54 47.74 6.62
C TYR A 126 -14.45 48.52 5.32
N ILE A 127 -13.78 47.98 4.30
CA ILE A 127 -13.63 48.67 3.01
C ILE A 127 -14.97 48.77 2.29
N HIS A 128 -15.73 47.67 2.19
CA HIS A 128 -17.03 47.68 1.53
C HIS A 128 -17.97 48.64 2.23
N THR A 129 -18.16 48.55 3.54
CA THR A 129 -19.07 49.46 4.24
C THR A 129 -18.57 50.89 4.19
N TYR A 130 -17.29 51.17 4.43
CA TYR A 130 -16.77 52.54 4.40
C TYR A 130 -16.90 53.17 3.01
N ILE A 131 -16.42 52.50 1.96
CA ILE A 131 -16.48 53.04 0.60
C ILE A 131 -17.93 53.09 0.10
N HIS A 132 -18.69 52.01 0.26
CA HIS A 132 -20.08 51.98 -0.18
C HIS A 132 -20.91 53.05 0.54
N THR A 133 -20.83 53.13 1.87
CA THR A 133 -21.59 54.14 2.62
C THR A 133 -21.12 55.54 2.29
N TYR A 134 -19.81 55.80 2.19
CA TYR A 134 -19.28 57.12 1.87
C TYR A 134 -19.70 57.57 0.46
N ILE A 135 -19.49 56.74 -0.56
CA ILE A 135 -19.87 57.07 -1.94
C ILE A 135 -21.39 57.17 -2.08
N HIS A 136 -22.15 56.21 -1.54
CA HIS A 136 -23.60 56.23 -1.60
C HIS A 136 -24.18 57.45 -0.90
N THR A 137 -23.73 57.75 0.33
CA THR A 137 -24.17 58.96 1.03
C THR A 137 -23.72 60.20 0.29
N TYR A 138 -22.47 60.33 -0.14
CA TYR A 138 -22.01 61.51 -0.87
C TYR A 138 -22.83 61.77 -2.15
N ILE A 139 -23.01 60.74 -2.99
CA ILE A 139 -23.80 60.85 -4.23
C ILE A 139 -25.27 61.14 -3.91
N HIS A 140 -25.90 60.38 -3.01
CA HIS A 140 -27.31 60.58 -2.64
C HIS A 140 -27.55 61.96 -2.03
N THR A 141 -26.66 62.41 -1.15
CA THR A 141 -26.78 63.73 -0.53
C THR A 141 -26.56 64.81 -1.59
N TYR A 142 -25.57 64.67 -2.47
CA TYR A 142 -25.33 65.63 -3.56
C TYR A 142 -26.50 65.71 -4.53
N THR A 143 -27.04 64.59 -4.99
CA THR A 143 -28.20 64.58 -5.89
C THR A 143 -29.44 65.17 -5.21
N HIS A 144 -29.71 64.81 -3.96
CA HIS A 144 -30.90 65.26 -3.25
C HIS A 144 -30.80 66.72 -2.75
N THR A 145 -29.62 67.20 -2.38
CA THR A 145 -29.43 68.58 -1.89
C THR A 145 -29.07 69.57 -3.00
N SER A 146 -28.38 69.12 -4.04
CA SER A 146 -27.86 70.02 -5.08
C SER A 146 -28.64 69.94 -6.40
N ILE A 147 -29.19 68.77 -6.74
CA ILE A 147 -29.88 68.58 -8.02
C ILE A 147 -31.40 68.69 -7.86
N HIS A 148 -31.98 68.06 -6.82
CA HIS A 148 -33.43 68.08 -6.61
C HIS A 148 -34.02 69.50 -6.51
N PRO A 149 -33.48 70.42 -5.68
CA PRO A 149 -34.00 71.80 -5.66
C PRO A 149 -33.60 72.63 -6.90
N TYR A 150 -32.56 72.25 -7.63
CA TYR A 150 -32.15 72.92 -8.88
C TYR A 150 -33.08 72.56 -10.06
N ILE A 151 -33.60 71.34 -10.10
CA ILE A 151 -34.59 70.91 -11.09
C ILE A 151 -35.96 71.47 -10.72
N ASP A 152 -36.37 71.37 -9.44
CA ASP A 152 -37.67 71.83 -8.96
C ASP A 152 -37.83 73.36 -9.13
N GLY A 153 -36.77 74.12 -8.83
CA GLY A 153 -36.73 75.56 -9.09
C GLY A 153 -36.68 75.96 -10.56
N ARG A 154 -36.40 75.03 -11.49
CA ARG A 154 -36.43 75.27 -12.95
C ARG A 154 -37.77 74.86 -13.56
N THR A 155 -38.48 73.93 -12.95
CA THR A 155 -39.87 73.60 -13.30
C THR A 155 -40.83 74.69 -12.85
N ASP A 156 -40.69 75.24 -11.63
CA ASP A 156 -41.49 76.38 -11.18
C ASP A 156 -41.26 77.64 -12.04
N ARG A 157 -40.02 77.91 -12.44
CA ARG A 157 -39.68 79.06 -13.29
C ARG A 157 -40.15 78.91 -14.74
N ARG A 158 -40.50 77.71 -15.19
CA ARG A 158 -41.06 77.46 -16.53
C ARG A 158 -42.59 77.40 -16.55
N THR A 159 -43.24 77.18 -15.40
CA THR A 159 -44.70 77.21 -15.29
C THR A 159 -45.28 78.61 -15.13
N ASP A 160 -44.49 79.59 -14.68
CA ASP A 160 -44.92 80.99 -14.58
C ASP A 160 -44.84 81.79 -15.90
N GLU A 161 -44.18 81.28 -16.95
CA GLU A 161 -43.98 82.00 -18.22
C GLU A 161 -44.85 81.49 -19.39
N ARG A 162 -45.81 80.59 -19.16
CA ARG A 162 -46.62 80.03 -20.26
C ARG A 162 -48.08 79.75 -19.89
N THR A 163 -48.78 80.80 -19.46
CA THR A 163 -50.21 80.95 -19.79
C THR A 163 -50.34 81.83 -21.02
N ASP A 164 -50.45 81.21 -22.20
CA ASP A 164 -51.37 81.59 -23.29
C ASP A 164 -51.21 80.58 -24.45
N GLY A 165 -52.35 80.02 -24.91
CA GLY A 165 -52.50 78.77 -25.69
C GLY A 165 -52.06 78.81 -27.17
N PRO A 166 -52.57 77.94 -28.09
CA PRO A 166 -53.68 76.97 -27.97
C PRO A 166 -53.31 75.51 -28.32
N LYS A 167 -54.32 74.65 -28.14
CA LYS A 167 -54.39 73.20 -28.41
C LYS A 167 -53.98 72.84 -29.85
N ASP A 168 -53.29 71.71 -30.02
CA ASP A 168 -53.60 70.72 -31.07
C ASP A 168 -52.86 69.39 -30.86
N GLY A 169 -53.52 68.31 -31.28
CA GLY A 169 -53.20 66.94 -30.89
C GLY A 169 -52.10 66.25 -31.68
N ARG A 170 -51.93 64.97 -31.30
CA ARG A 170 -51.29 63.87 -32.04
C ARG A 170 -49.79 63.65 -31.77
N LEU A 171 -49.48 62.87 -30.72
CA LEU A 171 -48.29 62.00 -30.74
C LEU A 171 -48.39 60.81 -29.74
N ASP A 172 -49.51 60.07 -29.79
CA ASP A 172 -49.69 58.76 -29.12
C ASP A 172 -48.91 57.59 -29.78
N GLY A 173 -47.82 57.89 -30.51
CA GLY A 173 -47.14 56.90 -31.35
C GLY A 173 -45.86 56.27 -30.78
N MET A 174 -45.27 56.83 -29.71
CA MET A 174 -43.89 56.45 -29.31
C MET A 174 -43.77 55.67 -27.99
N ILE A 175 -44.82 55.60 -27.17
CA ILE A 175 -44.75 54.90 -25.86
C ILE A 175 -44.99 53.38 -26.00
N GLN A 176 -45.49 52.90 -27.13
CA GLN A 176 -45.71 51.45 -27.36
C GLN A 176 -44.46 50.69 -27.87
N SER A 177 -43.44 51.37 -28.39
CA SER A 177 -42.25 50.71 -28.94
C SER A 177 -41.30 50.20 -27.84
N VAL A 178 -41.08 50.97 -26.77
CA VAL A 178 -40.13 50.59 -25.70
C VAL A 178 -40.67 49.48 -24.80
N ARG A 179 -42.00 49.42 -24.60
CA ARG A 179 -42.64 48.37 -23.78
C ARG A 179 -42.67 46.98 -24.46
N GLN A 180 -42.49 46.91 -25.77
CA GLN A 180 -42.40 45.62 -26.48
C GLN A 180 -40.98 45.04 -26.45
N THR A 181 -39.96 45.89 -26.44
CA THR A 181 -38.55 45.47 -26.39
C THR A 181 -38.20 44.82 -25.04
N ASP A 182 -38.70 45.34 -23.92
CA ASP A 182 -38.47 44.73 -22.60
C ASP A 182 -39.18 43.38 -22.42
N ARG A 183 -40.39 43.22 -23.00
CA ARG A 183 -41.16 41.97 -22.93
C ARG A 183 -40.59 40.85 -23.80
N GLN A 184 -39.91 41.17 -24.90
CA GLN A 184 -39.24 40.18 -25.74
C GLN A 184 -37.90 39.75 -25.16
N THR A 185 -37.16 40.69 -24.55
CA THR A 185 -35.85 40.40 -23.97
C THR A 185 -35.97 39.51 -22.72
N GLY A 186 -36.95 39.76 -21.84
CA GLY A 186 -37.20 38.89 -20.67
C GLY A 186 -37.67 37.47 -21.00
N ARG A 187 -38.44 37.28 -22.09
CA ARG A 187 -38.91 35.94 -22.51
C ARG A 187 -37.84 35.10 -23.23
N GLN A 188 -36.78 35.70 -23.73
CA GLN A 188 -35.66 34.98 -24.37
C GLN A 188 -34.67 34.44 -23.35
N THR A 189 -34.40 35.16 -22.25
CA THR A 189 -33.52 34.72 -21.17
C THR A 189 -34.10 33.55 -20.38
N ASP A 190 -35.40 33.57 -20.06
CA ASP A 190 -36.05 32.46 -19.32
C ASP A 190 -36.06 31.15 -20.14
N ARG A 191 -36.24 31.22 -21.46
CA ARG A 191 -36.20 30.03 -22.33
C ARG A 191 -34.79 29.48 -22.57
N GLN A 192 -33.75 30.28 -22.35
CA GLN A 192 -32.36 29.81 -22.41
C GLN A 192 -31.94 29.11 -21.11
N ILE A 193 -32.42 29.60 -19.96
CA ILE A 193 -32.13 28.99 -18.66
C ILE A 193 -32.77 27.60 -18.57
N ASP A 194 -34.07 27.45 -18.89
CA ASP A 194 -34.76 26.15 -18.83
C ASP A 194 -34.11 25.07 -19.71
N ARG A 195 -33.66 25.42 -20.92
CA ARG A 195 -32.97 24.47 -21.82
C ARG A 195 -31.59 24.06 -21.34
N GLN A 196 -30.97 24.84 -20.46
CA GLN A 196 -29.66 24.57 -19.89
C GLN A 196 -29.79 23.72 -18.61
N THR A 197 -30.87 23.89 -17.84
CA THR A 197 -31.19 23.03 -16.69
C THR A 197 -31.58 21.61 -17.10
N ASP A 198 -32.37 21.44 -18.16
CA ASP A 198 -32.77 20.11 -18.67
C ASP A 198 -31.58 19.31 -19.25
N ARG A 199 -30.54 19.99 -19.74
CA ARG A 199 -29.31 19.36 -20.24
C ARG A 199 -28.37 18.87 -19.14
N VAL A 200 -28.46 19.43 -17.94
CA VAL A 200 -27.62 19.07 -16.79
C VAL A 200 -28.24 17.92 -15.98
N LEU A 201 -29.55 17.70 -16.09
CA LEU A 201 -30.26 16.59 -15.42
C LEU A 201 -30.30 15.28 -16.22
N SER A 202 -29.80 15.25 -17.46
CA SER A 202 -29.76 14.06 -18.34
C SER A 202 -28.35 13.52 -18.63
N GLN A 203 -27.35 13.87 -17.81
CA GLN A 203 -26.01 13.25 -17.76
C GLN A 203 -25.77 12.62 -16.39
#